data_AF-G3E7J6-F1
#
_entry.id   AF-G3E7J6-F1
#
_cell.length_a   1.000
_cell.length_b   1.000
_cell.length_c   1.000
_cell.angle_alpha   90.00
_cell.angle_beta   90.00
_cell.angle_gamma   90.00
#
_symmetry.space_group_name_H-M   'P 1'
#
loop_
_entity.id
_entity.type
_entity.pdbx_description
1 polymer ?
#
loop_
_entity_poly.entity_id
_entity_poly.type
_entity_poly.pdbx_seq_one_letter_code
_entity_poly.pdbx_strand_id
1 'polypeptide(L)'
;DNEGAGEDLTPIGATAIYPLGLYSSKHTSVADIPQGGTVILPNDESNLARGLLLLQREGLLTLKGGGSSVSTLDDVDQAASKVSVTTVDAALTATSLPDADAVIINNDFVTDAGLTAGDAIAQDDPSDPKALA
;
A
#
# COMPACT_ATOMS: atom_id res chain seq x y z
N ASP A 1 32.83 4.70 23.45
CA ASP A 1 31.62 4.69 24.30
C ASP A 1 31.14 6.13 24.44
N ASN A 2 30.00 6.58 23.95
CA ASN A 2 28.81 5.92 23.40
C ASN A 2 28.24 6.85 22.30
N GLU A 3 28.33 6.42 21.04
CA GLU A 3 27.69 7.04 19.87
C GLU A 3 26.22 6.60 19.89
N GLY A 4 25.34 7.44 20.45
CA GLY A 4 23.90 7.19 20.52
C GLY A 4 23.20 7.89 19.38
N ALA A 5 22.76 7.11 18.39
CA ALA A 5 21.89 7.52 17.30
C ALA A 5 20.64 8.23 17.84
N GLY A 6 20.63 9.56 17.77
CA GLY A 6 19.46 10.39 17.93
C GLY A 6 19.07 10.91 16.56
N GLU A 7 18.48 10.04 15.73
CA GLU A 7 17.77 10.47 14.53
C GLU A 7 16.47 11.14 14.96
N ASP A 8 16.60 12.37 15.46
CA ASP A 8 15.50 13.31 15.61
C ASP A 8 15.13 13.81 14.21
N LEU A 9 14.54 12.92 13.40
CA LEU A 9 13.89 13.28 12.15
C LEU A 9 12.63 14.07 12.49
N THR A 10 12.81 15.31 12.95
CA THR A 10 11.76 16.30 12.91
C THR A 10 11.43 16.52 11.44
N PRO A 11 10.20 16.22 10.98
CA PRO A 11 9.85 16.49 9.59
C PRO A 11 9.90 18.00 9.39
N ILE A 12 10.96 18.51 8.77
CA ILE A 12 11.06 19.90 8.34
C ILE A 12 10.15 20.01 7.12
N GLY A 13 8.85 20.12 7.39
CA GLY A 13 7.76 20.31 6.42
C GLY A 13 7.97 19.60 5.08
N ALA A 14 7.55 18.34 4.97
CA ALA A 14 7.21 17.79 3.67
C ALA A 14 6.03 18.62 3.14
N THR A 15 6.30 19.61 2.29
CA THR A 15 5.27 20.55 1.80
C THR A 15 4.25 19.89 0.87
N ALA A 16 4.45 18.63 0.50
CA ALA A 16 3.44 17.77 -0.08
C ALA A 16 3.58 16.35 0.48
N ILE A 17 2.57 15.91 1.24
CA ILE A 17 2.39 14.51 1.59
C ILE A 17 1.62 13.88 0.43
N TYR A 18 2.26 12.99 -0.32
CA TYR A 18 1.62 12.33 -1.46
C TYR A 18 0.99 11.00 -1.02
N PRO A 19 -0.33 10.83 -1.21
CA PRO A 19 -0.99 9.56 -0.95
C PRO A 19 -0.36 8.42 -1.75
N LEU A 20 -0.31 7.23 -1.17
CA LEU A 20 0.05 5.98 -1.84
C LEU A 20 -1.20 5.43 -2.54
N GLY A 21 -1.08 5.07 -3.82
CA GLY A 21 -2.21 4.65 -4.64
C GLY A 21 -2.33 3.15 -4.85
N LEU A 22 -3.57 2.67 -4.88
CA LEU A 22 -3.96 1.38 -5.45
C LEU A 22 -4.39 1.60 -6.90
N TYR A 23 -3.78 0.87 -7.82
CA TYR A 23 -4.01 0.99 -9.26
C TYR A 23 -4.50 -0.35 -9.84
N SER A 24 -5.23 -0.29 -10.95
CA SER A 24 -5.61 -1.49 -11.69
C SER A 24 -5.60 -1.23 -13.19
N SER A 25 -5.14 -2.22 -13.95
CA SER A 25 -5.31 -2.26 -15.41
C SER A 25 -6.57 -3.03 -15.85
N LYS A 26 -7.24 -3.72 -14.90
CA LYS A 26 -8.36 -4.64 -15.16
C LYS A 26 -9.69 -4.10 -14.64
N HIS A 27 -9.66 -3.26 -13.62
CA HIS A 27 -10.83 -2.81 -12.85
C HIS A 27 -10.87 -1.29 -12.76
N THR A 28 -12.07 -0.72 -12.79
CA THR A 28 -12.29 0.73 -12.69
C THR A 28 -12.49 1.23 -11.27
N SER A 29 -12.78 0.31 -10.34
CA SER A 29 -13.00 0.63 -8.93
C SER A 29 -12.61 -0.57 -8.04
N VAL A 30 -12.41 -0.30 -6.75
CA VAL A 30 -12.21 -1.32 -5.72
C VAL A 30 -13.34 -2.36 -5.69
N ALA A 31 -14.58 -1.91 -5.92
CA ALA A 31 -15.75 -2.78 -5.87
C ALA A 31 -15.74 -3.87 -6.95
N ASP A 32 -15.11 -3.58 -8.10
CA ASP A 32 -15.04 -4.48 -9.27
C ASP A 32 -14.04 -5.63 -9.06
N ILE A 33 -13.11 -5.50 -8.11
CA ILE A 33 -12.15 -6.57 -7.78
C ILE A 33 -12.93 -7.81 -7.32
N PRO A 34 -12.72 -9.00 -7.91
CA PRO A 34 -13.49 -10.20 -7.56
C PRO A 34 -13.07 -10.79 -6.21
N GLN A 35 -13.95 -11.63 -5.64
CA GLN A 35 -13.56 -12.52 -4.53
C GLN A 35 -12.44 -13.46 -5.00
N GLY A 36 -11.39 -13.58 -4.18
CA GLY A 36 -10.19 -14.35 -4.51
C GLY A 36 -9.24 -13.63 -5.47
N GLY A 37 -9.49 -12.34 -5.78
CA GLY A 37 -8.58 -11.53 -6.57
C GLY A 37 -7.21 -11.38 -5.91
N THR A 38 -6.20 -11.03 -6.71
CA THR A 38 -4.82 -10.86 -6.27
C THR A 38 -4.44 -9.39 -6.23
N VAL A 39 -3.85 -8.94 -5.14
CA VAL A 39 -3.26 -7.60 -5.03
C VAL A 39 -1.76 -7.71 -4.77
N ILE A 40 -0.95 -7.00 -5.56
CA ILE A 40 0.50 -6.93 -5.37
C ILE A 40 0.85 -5.66 -4.58
N LEU A 41 1.73 -5.80 -3.60
CA LEU A 41 2.23 -4.72 -2.76
C LEU A 41 3.76 -4.59 -2.90
N PRO A 42 4.34 -3.39 -2.67
CA PRO A 42 5.78 -3.27 -2.46
C PRO A 42 6.19 -4.04 -1.19
N ASN A 43 7.40 -4.60 -1.19
CA ASN A 43 7.92 -5.41 -0.10
C ASN A 43 8.73 -4.63 0.96
N ASP A 44 8.92 -3.31 0.77
CA ASP A 44 9.51 -2.46 1.79
C ASP A 44 8.52 -2.24 2.94
N GLU A 45 9.01 -2.31 4.18
CA GLU A 45 8.17 -2.40 5.39
C GLU A 45 7.12 -1.28 5.48
N SER A 46 7.54 -0.03 5.25
CA SER A 46 6.66 1.13 5.39
C SER A 46 5.55 1.16 4.34
N ASN A 47 5.85 0.95 3.06
CA ASN A 47 4.81 0.99 2.02
C ASN A 47 3.98 -0.29 1.98
N LEU A 48 4.53 -1.42 2.43
CA LEU A 48 3.76 -2.64 2.69
C LEU A 48 2.67 -2.37 3.73
N ALA A 49 3.04 -1.83 4.90
CA ALA A 49 2.08 -1.55 5.97
C ALA A 49 1.00 -0.54 5.52
N ARG A 50 1.40 0.55 4.85
CA ARG A 50 0.47 1.53 4.28
C ARG A 50 -0.49 0.89 3.27
N GLY A 51 0.03 0.05 2.38
CA GLY A 51 -0.78 -0.70 1.42
C GLY A 51 -1.78 -1.62 2.12
N LEU A 52 -1.36 -2.39 3.12
CA LEU A 52 -2.23 -3.27 3.89
C LEU A 52 -3.35 -2.51 4.61
N LEU A 53 -3.02 -1.36 5.22
CA LEU A 53 -4.01 -0.49 5.87
C LEU A 53 -5.00 0.09 4.86
N LEU A 54 -4.53 0.51 3.68
CA LEU A 54 -5.40 0.97 2.59
C LEU A 54 -6.36 -0.15 2.16
N LEU A 55 -5.85 -1.35 1.89
CA LEU A 55 -6.69 -2.49 1.49
C LEU A 55 -7.70 -2.87 2.58
N GLN A 56 -7.35 -2.75 3.86
CA GLN A 56 -8.28 -2.93 4.96
C GLN A 56 -9.39 -1.87 4.96
N ARG A 57 -9.03 -0.59 4.78
CA ARG A 57 -9.98 0.52 4.72
C ARG A 57 -10.97 0.35 3.57
N GLU A 58 -10.49 -0.14 2.44
CA GLU A 58 -11.28 -0.43 1.24
C GLU A 58 -12.06 -1.76 1.33
N GLY A 59 -11.96 -2.48 2.46
CA GLY A 59 -12.69 -3.74 2.68
C GLY A 59 -12.21 -4.91 1.82
N LEU A 60 -11.01 -4.83 1.26
CA LEU A 60 -10.42 -5.88 0.44
C LEU A 60 -9.75 -6.98 1.29
N LEU A 61 -9.20 -6.61 2.45
CA LEU A 61 -8.62 -7.56 3.39
C LEU A 61 -8.95 -7.20 4.83
N THR A 62 -8.67 -8.13 5.74
CA THR A 62 -8.79 -7.93 7.18
C THR A 62 -7.42 -8.13 7.84
N LEU A 63 -7.00 -7.19 8.68
CA LEU A 63 -5.81 -7.36 9.52
C LEU A 63 -6.21 -7.77 10.95
N LYS A 64 -5.48 -8.73 11.49
CA LYS A 64 -5.55 -9.16 12.89
C LYS A 64 -5.25 -7.95 13.77
N GLY A 65 -6.09 -7.71 14.78
CA GLY A 65 -5.93 -6.56 15.67
C GLY A 65 -6.16 -5.19 15.00
N GLY A 66 -6.59 -5.14 13.74
CA GLY A 66 -6.95 -3.91 13.02
C GLY A 66 -5.78 -3.13 12.40
N GLY A 67 -4.56 -3.69 12.43
CA GLY A 67 -3.36 -3.13 11.80
C GLY A 67 -2.76 -1.90 12.47
N SER A 68 -1.50 -1.62 12.12
CA SER A 68 -0.69 -0.45 12.50
C SER A 68 0.32 -0.05 11.40
N SER A 69 1.15 0.96 11.62
CA SER A 69 2.20 1.38 10.67
C SER A 69 3.31 0.34 10.48
N VAL A 70 3.33 -0.70 11.33
CA VAL A 70 4.26 -1.84 11.26
C VAL A 70 3.55 -3.15 10.88
N SER A 71 2.35 -3.07 10.32
CA SER A 71 1.61 -4.25 9.82
C SER A 71 2.43 -5.03 8.80
N THR A 72 2.39 -6.35 8.91
CA THR A 72 3.07 -7.27 8.00
C THR A 72 2.08 -8.25 7.35
N LEU A 73 2.56 -9.10 6.45
CA LEU A 73 1.74 -10.17 5.88
C LEU A 73 1.24 -11.17 6.93
N ASP A 74 1.97 -11.34 8.04
CA ASP A 74 1.55 -12.24 9.13
C ASP A 74 0.30 -11.74 9.85
N ASP A 75 0.04 -10.44 9.77
CA ASP A 75 -1.15 -9.81 10.33
C ASP A 75 -2.39 -10.01 9.44
N VAL A 76 -2.26 -10.49 8.20
CA VAL A 76 -3.40 -10.71 7.30
C VAL A 76 -4.23 -11.90 7.77
N ASP A 77 -5.53 -11.69 7.97
CA ASP A 77 -6.51 -12.76 8.11
C ASP A 77 -7.07 -13.13 6.73
N GLN A 78 -6.42 -14.09 6.07
CA GLN A 78 -6.79 -14.52 4.72
C GLN A 78 -8.20 -15.10 4.65
N ALA A 79 -8.70 -15.73 5.72
CA ALA A 79 -10.03 -16.33 5.75
C ALA A 79 -11.14 -15.27 5.81
N ALA A 80 -10.85 -14.12 6.42
CA ALA A 80 -11.72 -12.96 6.48
C ALA A 80 -11.44 -11.92 5.36
N SER A 81 -10.56 -12.24 4.40
CA SER A 81 -10.17 -11.32 3.33
C SER A 81 -10.85 -11.65 2.00
N LYS A 82 -11.17 -10.62 1.22
CA LYS A 82 -11.71 -10.75 -0.13
C LYS A 82 -10.60 -11.09 -1.13
N VAL A 83 -9.41 -10.54 -0.94
CA VAL A 83 -8.24 -10.71 -1.83
C VAL A 83 -7.12 -11.50 -1.18
N SER A 84 -6.21 -12.03 -2.00
CA SER A 84 -4.90 -12.50 -1.58
C SER A 84 -3.84 -11.45 -1.88
N VAL A 85 -2.84 -11.32 -1.00
CA VAL A 85 -1.75 -10.36 -1.14
C VAL A 85 -0.45 -11.08 -1.46
N THR A 86 0.29 -10.56 -2.43
CA THR A 86 1.69 -10.93 -2.70
C THR A 86 2.55 -9.68 -2.74
N THR A 87 3.87 -9.83 -2.62
CA THR A 87 4.79 -8.69 -2.59
C THR A 87 5.91 -8.82 -3.61
N VAL A 88 6.37 -7.68 -4.10
CA VAL A 88 7.52 -7.54 -5.01
C VAL A 88 8.35 -6.32 -4.61
N ASP A 89 9.55 -6.19 -5.17
CA ASP A 89 10.31 -4.94 -5.03
C ASP A 89 9.51 -3.75 -5.57
N ALA A 90 9.58 -2.59 -4.91
CA ALA A 90 8.82 -1.40 -5.30
C ALA A 90 9.01 -1.02 -6.78
N ALA A 91 10.22 -1.17 -7.33
CA ALA A 91 10.51 -0.88 -8.73
C ALA A 91 9.83 -1.85 -9.72
N LEU A 92 9.36 -3.00 -9.24
CA LEU A 92 8.62 -3.98 -10.04
C LEU A 92 7.10 -3.83 -9.95
N THR A 93 6.58 -3.03 -9.02
CA THR A 93 5.13 -2.85 -8.83
C THR A 93 4.45 -2.33 -10.10
N ALA A 94 5.01 -1.27 -10.71
CA ALA A 94 4.49 -0.67 -11.94
C ALA A 94 4.40 -1.68 -13.11
N THR A 95 5.42 -2.51 -13.29
CA THR A 95 5.46 -3.51 -14.37
C THR A 95 4.59 -4.74 -14.09
N SER A 96 4.22 -4.97 -12.83
CA SER A 96 3.37 -6.09 -12.40
C SER A 96 1.86 -5.80 -12.53
N LEU A 97 1.48 -4.57 -12.92
CA LEU A 97 0.08 -4.14 -13.05
C LEU A 97 -0.80 -5.05 -13.94
N PRO A 98 -0.31 -5.66 -15.04
CA PRO A 98 -1.10 -6.59 -15.84
C PRO A 98 -1.32 -7.96 -15.16
N ASP A 99 -0.50 -8.33 -14.19
CA ASP A 99 -0.47 -9.68 -13.62
C ASP A 99 -1.42 -9.85 -12.42
N ALA A 100 -1.83 -8.75 -11.78
CA ALA A 100 -2.73 -8.74 -10.62
C ALA A 100 -4.08 -8.08 -10.93
N ASP A 101 -5.04 -8.19 -10.01
CA ASP A 101 -6.29 -7.42 -10.08
C ASP A 101 -6.05 -5.97 -9.70
N ALA A 102 -5.16 -5.71 -8.74
CA ALA A 102 -4.71 -4.38 -8.41
C ALA A 102 -3.27 -4.40 -7.87
N VAL A 103 -2.60 -3.25 -7.91
CA VAL A 103 -1.23 -3.10 -7.42
C VAL A 103 -1.10 -1.81 -6.64
N ILE A 104 -0.47 -1.87 -5.47
CA ILE A 104 0.01 -0.68 -4.76
C ILE A 104 1.31 -0.22 -5.42
N ILE A 105 1.36 1.03 -5.89
CA ILE A 105 2.53 1.59 -6.59
C ILE A 105 3.00 2.84 -5.86
N ASN A 106 4.28 2.88 -5.49
CA ASN A 106 4.90 4.05 -4.88
C ASN A 106 4.95 5.21 -5.87
N ASN A 107 4.81 6.44 -5.38
CA ASN A 107 4.68 7.64 -6.22
C ASN A 107 5.80 7.79 -7.26
N ASP A 108 7.02 7.40 -6.92
CA ASP A 108 8.18 7.50 -7.82
C ASP A 108 8.09 6.54 -9.03
N PHE A 109 7.28 5.49 -8.95
CA PHE A 109 7.14 4.46 -10.00
C PHE A 109 5.81 4.55 -10.76
N VAL A 110 4.88 5.43 -10.38
CA VAL A 110 3.56 5.55 -11.04
C VAL A 110 3.71 5.85 -12.53
N THR A 111 4.64 6.73 -12.90
CA THR A 111 4.87 7.09 -14.31
C THR A 111 5.49 5.97 -15.13
N ASP A 112 6.15 4.99 -14.50
CA ASP A 112 6.77 3.86 -15.19
C ASP A 112 5.70 2.90 -15.76
N ALA A 113 4.50 2.90 -15.18
CA ALA A 113 3.31 2.22 -15.70
C ALA A 113 2.55 3.07 -16.75
N GLY A 114 3.03 4.28 -17.08
CA GLY A 114 2.29 5.23 -17.90
C GLY A 114 1.06 5.84 -17.22
N LEU A 115 1.01 5.78 -15.89
CA LEU A 115 -0.10 6.28 -15.06
C LEU A 115 0.24 7.63 -14.44
N THR A 116 -0.78 8.25 -13.84
CA THR A 116 -0.71 9.44 -13.01
C THR A 116 -1.33 9.17 -11.64
N ALA A 117 -1.09 10.06 -10.67
CA ALA A 117 -1.73 9.96 -9.35
C ALA A 117 -3.28 9.90 -9.41
N GLY A 118 -3.88 10.52 -10.45
CA GLY A 118 -5.33 10.53 -10.64
C GLY A 118 -5.92 9.22 -11.15
N ASP A 119 -5.09 8.29 -11.62
CA ASP A 119 -5.54 6.98 -12.11
C ASP A 119 -5.71 5.94 -10.99
N ALA A 120 -5.40 6.32 -9.74
CA ALA A 120 -5.59 5.46 -8.59
C ALA A 120 -7.09 5.17 -8.36
N ILE A 121 -7.43 3.90 -8.17
CA ILE A 121 -8.80 3.47 -7.83
C ILE A 121 -9.08 3.60 -6.32
N ALA A 122 -8.03 3.75 -5.51
CA ALA A 122 -8.08 4.14 -4.10
C ALA A 122 -6.72 4.72 -3.68
N GLN A 123 -6.69 5.54 -2.63
CA GLN A 123 -5.46 6.16 -2.11
C GLN A 123 -5.45 6.18 -0.60
N ASP A 124 -4.30 5.94 0.03
CA ASP A 124 -4.21 6.02 1.50
C ASP A 124 -4.45 7.44 2.02
N ASP A 125 -4.71 7.53 3.33
CA ASP A 125 -4.73 8.82 4.01
C ASP A 125 -3.44 8.91 4.84
N PRO A 126 -2.43 9.65 4.37
CA PRO A 126 -1.16 9.73 5.07
C PRO A 126 -1.25 10.57 6.35
N SER A 127 -2.42 11.14 6.67
CA SER A 127 -2.72 11.78 7.96
C SER A 127 -3.43 10.84 8.95
N ASP A 128 -3.78 9.61 8.54
CA ASP A 128 -4.38 8.61 9.43
C ASP A 128 -3.41 8.29 10.58
N PRO A 129 -3.81 8.43 11.86
CA PRO A 129 -2.97 8.07 12.99
C PRO A 129 -2.40 6.66 12.92
N LYS A 130 -3.10 5.70 12.29
CA LYS A 130 -2.59 4.33 12.09
C LYS A 130 -1.46 4.24 11.09
N ALA A 131 -1.35 5.21 10.17
CA ALA A 131 -0.26 5.31 9.20
C ALA A 131 0.96 6.05 9.78
N LEU A 132 0.81 6.72 10.94
CA LEU A 132 1.83 7.57 11.55
C LEU A 132 2.46 6.98 12.82
N ALA A 133 1.88 5.93 13.40
CA ALA A 133 2.16 5.44 14.76
C ALA A 133 2.73 4.04 14.81
#